data_AF-A0A1E7KLJ6-F1
#
_entry.id   AF-A0A1E7KLJ6-F1
#
_cell.length_a   1.000
_cell.length_b   1.000
_cell.length_c   1.000
_cell.angle_alpha   90.00
_cell.angle_beta   90.00
_cell.angle_gamma   90.00
#
_symmetry.space_group_name_H-M   'P 1'
#
loop_
_entity.id
_entity.type
_entity.pdbx_description
1 polymer ?
#
loop_
_entity_poly.entity_id
_entity_poly.type
_entity_poly.pdbx_seq_one_letter_code
_entity_poly.pdbx_strand_id
1 'polypeptide(L)'
;MTTDIPTGWEARARDALAERSVPGDLADTVLAEVAQHCADSGERPSAAFGLPQDFADTVVHERLPEDVRDRHQPDAPAHHGNAVCAQLGLMCLVLGGYLTVARGWLVDLTVAGLVGLPLVAGAVWSLHGVAHARHAAAPKRAVAYGAGALLGVASAAVAFTQGPDTVVGPVPPPALAASGLALLGWALFRQPPENRAPRDEPLPTEAWLRRLPRLLEMRYELPRARAAELAEEASRHLAESRTEAEEEFGPVAVYASRLAKGETPQERWWQREDLRMGAGTAMVSLYLLDQLHGDMSPWLIALAAVTTALGVYSFAGALRVRHAAKRG
;
A
#
# COMPACT_ATOMS: atom_id res chain seq x y z
N MET A 1 -20.40 -9.87 36.10
CA MET A 1 -20.77 -10.67 34.92
C MET A 1 -21.09 -9.66 33.84
N THR A 2 -20.05 -9.30 33.09
CA THR A 2 -19.96 -8.02 32.36
C THR A 2 -20.19 -8.31 30.88
N THR A 3 -21.25 -7.75 30.32
CA THR A 3 -21.62 -7.78 28.90
C THR A 3 -20.73 -6.84 28.09
N ASP A 4 -19.43 -7.10 28.13
CA ASP A 4 -18.44 -6.46 27.27
C ASP A 4 -17.77 -7.60 26.49
N ILE A 5 -17.43 -7.38 25.21
CA ILE A 5 -16.48 -8.14 24.37
C ILE A 5 -16.97 -8.71 23.01
N PRO A 6 -18.26 -8.97 22.69
CA PRO A 6 -18.62 -9.44 21.33
C PRO A 6 -18.34 -8.39 20.23
N THR A 7 -18.69 -7.13 20.50
CA THR A 7 -18.62 -6.02 19.52
C THR A 7 -17.18 -5.67 19.12
N GLY A 8 -16.22 -5.81 20.03
CA GLY A 8 -14.83 -5.45 19.77
C GLY A 8 -14.10 -6.45 18.86
N TRP A 9 -14.45 -7.73 18.91
CA TRP A 9 -13.88 -8.73 18.00
C TRP A 9 -14.47 -8.59 16.60
N GLU A 10 -15.80 -8.49 16.50
CA GLU A 10 -16.50 -8.35 15.21
C GLU A 10 -16.09 -7.08 14.46
N ALA A 11 -15.94 -5.95 15.15
CA ALA A 11 -15.45 -4.71 14.52
C ALA A 11 -14.06 -4.89 13.92
N ARG A 12 -13.13 -5.50 14.68
CA ARG A 12 -11.77 -5.80 14.18
C ARG A 12 -11.77 -6.83 13.06
N ALA A 13 -12.68 -7.79 13.08
CA ALA A 13 -12.81 -8.80 12.02
C ALA A 13 -13.37 -8.17 10.75
N ARG A 14 -14.38 -7.29 10.87
CA ARG A 14 -14.90 -6.50 9.75
C ARG A 14 -13.82 -5.61 9.13
N ASP A 15 -13.03 -4.93 9.95
CA ASP A 15 -11.90 -4.13 9.47
C ASP A 15 -10.86 -5.03 8.77
N ALA A 16 -10.48 -6.16 9.36
CA ALA A 16 -9.51 -7.10 8.78
C ALA A 16 -10.00 -7.73 7.45
N LEU A 17 -11.30 -7.99 7.32
CA LEU A 17 -11.95 -8.44 6.09
C LEU A 17 -11.93 -7.32 5.03
N ALA A 18 -12.24 -6.09 5.42
CA ALA A 18 -12.18 -4.93 4.51
C ALA A 18 -10.76 -4.64 4.03
N GLU A 19 -9.75 -4.74 4.90
CA GLU A 19 -8.32 -4.63 4.54
C GLU A 19 -7.91 -5.65 3.47
N ARG A 20 -8.50 -6.85 3.51
CA ARG A 20 -8.29 -7.92 2.51
C ARG A 20 -9.25 -7.84 1.33
N SER A 21 -9.99 -6.73 1.23
CA SER A 21 -10.96 -6.47 0.16
C SER A 21 -12.03 -7.57 0.04
N VAL A 22 -12.43 -8.19 1.15
CA VAL A 22 -13.57 -9.10 1.16
C VAL A 22 -14.85 -8.29 0.88
N PRO A 23 -15.69 -8.70 -0.08
CA PRO A 23 -16.96 -8.04 -0.37
C PRO A 23 -17.82 -7.90 0.90
N GLY A 24 -18.48 -6.75 1.06
CA GLY A 24 -19.21 -6.43 2.30
C GLY A 24 -20.35 -7.41 2.61
N ASP A 25 -21.03 -7.91 1.58
CA ASP A 25 -22.06 -8.95 1.68
C ASP A 25 -21.49 -10.29 2.17
N LEU A 26 -20.33 -10.70 1.63
CA LEU A 26 -19.63 -11.89 2.11
C LEU A 26 -19.13 -11.69 3.54
N ALA A 27 -18.58 -10.51 3.88
CA ALA A 27 -18.11 -10.17 5.21
C ALA A 27 -19.24 -10.23 6.24
N ASP A 28 -20.41 -9.65 5.92
CA ASP A 28 -21.59 -9.69 6.81
C ASP A 28 -22.12 -11.12 6.95
N THR A 29 -22.08 -11.92 5.88
CA THR A 29 -22.48 -13.34 5.92
C THR A 29 -21.58 -14.15 6.85
N VAL A 30 -20.26 -14.07 6.70
CA VAL A 30 -19.33 -14.85 7.55
C VAL A 30 -19.34 -14.37 9.00
N LEU A 31 -19.55 -13.07 9.26
CA LEU A 31 -19.68 -12.57 10.63
C LEU A 31 -21.00 -13.01 11.28
N ALA A 32 -22.09 -13.10 10.50
CA ALA A 32 -23.34 -13.69 10.98
C ALA A 32 -23.18 -15.19 11.31
N GLU A 33 -22.43 -15.95 10.50
CA GLU A 33 -22.09 -17.35 10.81
C GLU A 33 -21.27 -17.48 12.11
N VAL A 34 -20.29 -16.58 12.33
CA VAL A 34 -19.52 -16.55 13.59
C VAL A 34 -20.41 -16.25 14.79
N ALA A 35 -21.30 -15.25 14.67
CA ALA A 35 -22.24 -14.89 15.74
C ALA A 35 -23.19 -16.05 16.06
N GLN A 36 -23.71 -16.73 15.03
CA GLN A 36 -24.57 -17.91 15.18
C GLN A 36 -23.81 -19.05 15.87
N HIS A 37 -22.58 -19.34 15.43
CA HIS A 37 -21.74 -20.38 16.05
C HIS A 37 -21.51 -20.10 17.54
N CYS A 38 -21.18 -18.85 17.90
CA CYS A 38 -20.96 -18.48 19.30
C CYS A 38 -22.26 -18.56 20.13
N ALA A 39 -23.42 -18.25 19.53
CA ALA A 39 -24.71 -18.41 20.20
C ALA A 39 -25.04 -19.88 20.48
N ASP A 40 -24.70 -20.77 19.54
CA ASP A 40 -24.98 -22.21 19.65
C ASP A 40 -24.00 -22.93 20.57
N SER A 41 -22.71 -22.58 20.54
CA SER A 41 -21.66 -23.22 21.35
C SER A 41 -21.48 -22.60 22.74
N GLY A 42 -21.85 -21.33 22.90
CA GLY A 42 -21.52 -20.53 24.08
C GLY A 42 -20.04 -20.13 24.17
N GLU A 43 -19.23 -20.42 23.15
CA GLU A 43 -17.83 -20.04 23.09
C GLU A 43 -17.66 -18.55 22.73
N ARG A 44 -16.50 -18.00 23.11
CA ARG A 44 -16.12 -16.64 22.71
C ARG A 44 -15.54 -16.67 21.30
N PRO A 45 -15.81 -15.66 20.43
CA PRO A 45 -15.27 -15.64 19.06
C PRO A 45 -13.76 -15.82 18.99
N SER A 46 -13.02 -15.22 19.94
CA SER A 46 -11.55 -15.36 19.99
C SER A 46 -11.05 -16.75 20.36
N ALA A 47 -11.88 -17.55 21.05
CA ALA A 47 -11.54 -18.92 21.42
C ALA A 47 -11.84 -19.88 20.26
N ALA A 48 -12.98 -19.69 19.58
CA ALA A 48 -13.40 -20.54 18.46
C ALA A 48 -12.65 -20.23 17.15
N PHE A 49 -12.44 -18.95 16.84
CA PHE A 49 -11.93 -18.49 15.54
C PHE A 49 -10.57 -17.78 15.63
N GLY A 50 -9.99 -17.66 16.82
CA GLY A 50 -8.68 -17.01 17.01
C GLY A 50 -8.71 -15.49 16.84
N LEU A 51 -7.61 -14.93 16.34
CA LEU A 51 -7.51 -13.50 16.11
C LEU A 51 -8.34 -13.09 14.89
N PRO A 52 -8.95 -11.88 14.89
CA PRO A 52 -9.71 -11.38 13.74
C PRO A 52 -8.95 -11.39 12.41
N GLN A 53 -7.63 -11.17 12.46
CA GLN A 53 -6.76 -11.21 11.28
C GLN A 53 -6.64 -12.63 10.71
N ASP A 54 -6.37 -13.60 11.58
CA ASP A 54 -6.24 -15.01 11.19
C ASP A 54 -7.56 -15.53 10.63
N PHE A 55 -8.69 -15.18 11.27
CA PHE A 55 -10.02 -15.47 10.76
C PHE A 55 -10.24 -14.87 9.37
N ALA A 56 -9.88 -13.59 9.17
CA ALA A 56 -10.03 -12.95 7.87
C ALA A 56 -9.13 -13.60 6.80
N ASP A 57 -7.91 -14.02 7.15
CA ASP A 57 -7.03 -14.80 6.28
C ASP A 57 -7.65 -16.15 5.90
N THR A 58 -8.27 -16.85 6.86
CA THR A 58 -9.01 -18.09 6.60
C THR A 58 -10.21 -17.86 5.69
N VAL A 59 -11.02 -16.82 5.94
CA VAL A 59 -12.16 -16.47 5.08
C VAL A 59 -11.71 -16.18 3.66
N VAL A 60 -10.65 -15.39 3.49
CA VAL A 60 -10.05 -15.15 2.17
C VAL A 60 -9.59 -16.46 1.55
N HIS A 61 -9.02 -17.37 2.33
CA HIS A 61 -8.51 -18.63 1.82
C HIS A 61 -9.60 -19.64 1.41
N GLU A 62 -10.71 -19.68 2.14
CA GLU A 62 -11.74 -20.69 2.00
C GLU A 62 -12.96 -20.22 1.19
N ARG A 63 -13.35 -18.95 1.35
CA ARG A 63 -14.63 -18.43 0.84
C ARG A 63 -14.48 -17.62 -0.43
N LEU A 64 -13.33 -16.97 -0.64
CA LEU A 64 -13.09 -16.22 -1.87
C LEU A 64 -12.60 -17.16 -2.97
N PRO A 65 -13.31 -17.22 -4.11
CA PRO A 65 -12.85 -17.94 -5.30
C PRO A 65 -11.43 -17.51 -5.68
N GLU A 66 -10.61 -18.46 -6.16
CA GLU A 66 -9.22 -18.18 -6.51
C GLU A 66 -9.10 -17.07 -7.57
N ASP A 67 -10.07 -16.95 -8.49
CA ASP A 67 -10.11 -15.89 -9.50
C ASP A 67 -10.41 -14.51 -8.91
N VAL A 68 -11.23 -14.41 -7.86
CA VAL A 68 -11.52 -13.15 -7.17
C VAL A 68 -10.36 -12.75 -6.27
N ARG A 69 -9.71 -13.72 -5.61
CA ARG A 69 -8.48 -13.51 -4.83
C ARG A 69 -7.35 -13.01 -5.71
N ASP A 70 -7.24 -13.54 -6.92
CA ASP A 70 -6.22 -13.13 -7.86
C ASP A 70 -6.51 -11.77 -8.53
N ARG A 71 -7.78 -11.42 -8.76
CA ARG A 71 -8.20 -10.11 -9.31
C ARG A 71 -8.09 -8.96 -8.30
N HIS A 72 -8.23 -9.23 -7.01
CA HIS A 72 -8.18 -8.20 -5.97
C HIS A 72 -6.76 -7.83 -5.52
N GLN A 73 -5.73 -8.45 -6.09
CA GLN A 73 -4.39 -7.94 -5.92
C GLN A 73 -4.29 -6.64 -6.73
N PRO A 74 -4.16 -5.48 -6.07
CA PRO A 74 -4.38 -4.18 -6.68
C PRO A 74 -3.59 -4.03 -7.97
N ASP A 75 -4.29 -3.86 -9.09
CA ASP A 75 -3.66 -3.54 -10.37
C ASP A 75 -2.84 -2.27 -10.20
N ALA A 76 -1.52 -2.46 -10.12
CA ALA A 76 -0.59 -1.54 -9.51
C ALA A 76 -0.56 -0.10 -10.10
N PRO A 77 -0.93 0.19 -11.38
CA PRO A 77 -0.85 1.56 -11.87
C PRO A 77 -2.02 2.47 -11.44
N ALA A 78 -3.24 1.94 -11.32
CA ALA A 78 -4.39 2.76 -10.91
C ALA A 78 -4.30 3.13 -9.42
N HIS A 79 -3.86 2.18 -8.59
CA HIS A 79 -3.59 2.42 -7.17
C HIS A 79 -2.41 3.36 -6.94
N HIS A 80 -1.41 3.36 -7.83
CA HIS A 80 -0.31 4.33 -7.77
C HIS A 80 -0.80 5.77 -7.92
N GLY A 81 -1.65 6.05 -8.92
CA GLY A 81 -2.22 7.39 -9.11
C GLY A 81 -3.06 7.83 -7.91
N ASN A 82 -3.94 6.97 -7.40
CA ASN A 82 -4.77 7.29 -6.24
C ASN A 82 -3.93 7.51 -4.97
N ALA A 83 -2.89 6.71 -4.73
CA ALA A 83 -2.00 6.90 -3.58
C ALA A 83 -1.24 8.24 -3.66
N VAL A 84 -0.75 8.61 -4.84
CA VAL A 84 -0.09 9.91 -5.03
C VAL A 84 -1.08 11.06 -4.86
N CYS A 85 -2.28 10.97 -5.43
CA CYS A 85 -3.34 11.96 -5.23
C CYS A 85 -3.72 12.10 -3.75
N ALA A 86 -3.86 11.00 -3.01
CA ALA A 86 -4.18 11.02 -1.59
C ALA A 86 -3.07 11.70 -0.77
N GLN A 87 -1.80 11.35 -1.03
CA GLN A 87 -0.65 11.93 -0.34
C GLN A 87 -0.53 13.44 -0.62
N LEU A 88 -0.65 13.86 -1.89
CA LEU A 88 -0.64 15.27 -2.25
C LEU A 88 -1.83 16.01 -1.67
N GLY A 89 -3.01 15.39 -1.68
CA GLY A 89 -4.22 15.93 -1.08
C GLY A 89 -4.04 16.21 0.42
N LEU A 90 -3.47 15.25 1.16
CA LEU A 90 -3.14 15.40 2.58
C LEU A 90 -2.12 16.53 2.82
N MET A 91 -1.06 16.60 2.02
CA MET A 91 -0.05 17.66 2.13
C MET A 91 -0.66 19.05 1.88
N CYS A 92 -1.48 19.21 0.84
CA CYS A 92 -2.18 20.45 0.53
C CYS A 92 -3.18 20.84 1.64
N LEU A 93 -3.92 19.87 2.18
CA LEU A 93 -4.86 20.10 3.28
C LEU A 93 -4.15 20.62 4.53
N VAL A 94 -3.09 19.93 4.96
CA VAL A 94 -2.31 20.29 6.15
C VAL A 94 -1.64 21.65 5.96
N LEU A 95 -0.97 21.87 4.81
CA LEU A 95 -0.27 23.12 4.53
C LEU A 95 -1.24 24.30 4.41
N GLY A 96 -2.36 24.13 3.71
CA GLY A 96 -3.40 25.15 3.57
C GLY A 96 -4.05 25.50 4.91
N GLY A 97 -4.37 24.49 5.73
CA GLY A 97 -4.91 24.69 7.08
C GLY A 97 -3.93 25.45 7.98
N TYR A 98 -2.66 25.04 7.98
CA TYR A 98 -1.60 25.72 8.72
C TYR A 98 -1.44 27.18 8.28
N LEU A 99 -1.30 27.44 6.98
CA LEU A 99 -1.13 28.79 6.44
C LEU A 99 -2.34 29.69 6.76
N THR A 100 -3.54 29.13 6.74
CA THR A 100 -4.77 29.86 7.13
C THR A 100 -4.69 30.35 8.58
N VAL A 101 -4.24 29.49 9.50
CA VAL A 101 -4.10 29.84 10.93
C VAL A 101 -2.92 30.77 11.17
N ALA A 102 -1.78 30.51 10.54
CA ALA A 102 -0.53 31.21 10.82
C ALA A 102 -0.40 32.58 10.13
N ARG A 103 -0.98 32.74 8.93
CA ARG A 103 -0.82 33.94 8.10
C ARG A 103 -2.14 34.59 7.67
N GLY A 104 -3.27 34.00 8.04
CA GLY A 104 -4.60 34.54 7.74
C GLY A 104 -5.10 34.18 6.34
N TRP A 105 -5.91 35.06 5.76
CA TRP A 105 -6.70 34.77 4.55
C TRP A 105 -5.95 34.90 3.24
N LEU A 106 -4.81 35.60 3.20
CA LEU A 106 -4.03 35.84 1.99
C LEU A 106 -2.55 35.61 2.28
N VAL A 107 -1.91 34.83 1.42
CA VAL A 107 -0.45 34.62 1.45
C VAL A 107 0.10 34.94 0.07
N ASP A 108 1.22 35.63 0.04
CA ASP A 108 1.93 35.93 -1.19
C ASP A 108 2.52 34.65 -1.80
N LEU A 109 2.05 34.28 -2.99
CA LEU A 109 2.64 33.21 -3.77
C LEU A 109 3.89 33.76 -4.47
N THR A 110 5.05 33.22 -4.12
CA THR A 110 6.33 33.58 -4.74
C THR A 110 6.62 32.70 -5.96
N VAL A 111 7.51 33.17 -6.85
CA VAL A 111 8.03 32.36 -7.96
C VAL A 111 8.70 31.09 -7.43
N ALA A 112 9.44 31.19 -6.32
CA ALA A 112 10.01 30.04 -5.62
C ALA A 112 8.94 28.99 -5.27
N GLY A 113 7.79 29.42 -4.71
CA GLY A 113 6.66 28.54 -4.42
C GLY A 113 6.06 27.88 -5.66
N LEU A 114 5.89 28.66 -6.73
CA LEU A 114 5.33 28.19 -8.00
C LEU A 114 6.18 27.08 -8.65
N VAL A 115 7.51 27.16 -8.52
CA VAL A 115 8.45 26.16 -9.05
C VAL A 115 8.67 25.00 -8.07
N GLY A 116 8.76 25.28 -6.77
CA GLY A 116 9.04 24.27 -5.75
C GLY A 116 7.91 23.26 -5.55
N LEU A 117 6.65 23.70 -5.58
CA LEU A 117 5.48 22.82 -5.39
C LEU A 117 5.38 21.68 -6.42
N PRO A 118 5.47 21.90 -7.75
CA PRO A 118 5.43 20.81 -8.73
C PRO A 118 6.66 19.88 -8.62
N LEU A 119 7.83 20.38 -8.18
CA LEU A 119 9.00 19.53 -7.93
C LEU A 119 8.77 18.59 -6.74
N VAL A 120 8.14 19.08 -5.67
CA VAL A 120 7.70 18.22 -4.54
C VAL A 120 6.69 17.19 -5.04
N ALA A 121 5.71 17.58 -5.85
CA ALA A 121 4.72 16.65 -6.39
C ALA A 121 5.37 15.56 -7.27
N GLY A 122 6.32 15.92 -8.13
CA GLY A 122 7.10 14.99 -8.93
C GLY A 122 7.96 14.06 -8.08
N ALA A 123 8.51 14.55 -6.97
CA ALA A 123 9.27 13.72 -6.03
C ALA A 123 8.38 12.69 -5.33
N VAL A 124 7.19 13.09 -4.85
CA VAL A 124 6.20 12.19 -4.26
C VAL A 124 5.76 11.13 -5.28
N TRP A 125 5.44 11.54 -6.51
CA TRP A 125 5.10 10.62 -7.59
C TRP A 125 6.22 9.60 -7.82
N SER A 126 7.47 10.07 -7.93
CA SER A 126 8.63 9.21 -8.14
C SER A 126 8.85 8.24 -6.98
N LEU A 127 8.66 8.68 -5.73
CA LEU A 127 8.80 7.83 -4.55
C LEU A 127 7.80 6.67 -4.56
N HIS A 128 6.52 6.94 -4.83
CA HIS A 128 5.52 5.88 -4.99
C HIS A 128 5.82 4.99 -6.22
N GLY A 129 6.47 5.55 -7.25
CA GLY A 129 6.93 4.81 -8.42
C GLY A 129 8.00 3.78 -8.07
N VAL A 130 8.82 4.01 -7.03
CA VAL A 130 9.79 3.01 -6.53
C VAL A 130 9.07 1.77 -6.00
N ALA A 131 8.03 1.96 -5.18
CA ALA A 131 7.24 0.85 -4.66
C ALA A 131 6.59 0.10 -5.83
N HIS A 132 5.93 0.80 -6.75
CA HIS A 132 5.33 0.21 -7.94
C HIS A 132 6.35 -0.58 -8.79
N ALA A 133 7.51 -0.01 -9.08
CA ALA A 133 8.56 -0.65 -9.87
C ALA A 133 9.19 -1.86 -9.17
N ARG A 134 9.24 -1.87 -7.83
CA ARG A 134 9.67 -3.05 -7.05
C ARG A 134 8.65 -4.19 -7.17
N HIS A 135 7.36 -3.90 -7.02
CA HIS A 135 6.30 -4.88 -7.21
C HIS A 135 6.29 -5.42 -8.66
N ALA A 136 6.66 -4.59 -9.64
CA ALA A 136 6.82 -5.01 -11.04
C ALA A 136 8.16 -5.71 -11.34
N ALA A 137 8.95 -6.09 -10.33
CA ALA A 137 10.32 -6.62 -10.43
C ALA A 137 11.21 -5.90 -11.47
N ALA A 138 11.08 -4.57 -11.55
CA ALA A 138 11.78 -3.74 -12.51
C ALA A 138 12.87 -2.90 -11.80
N PRO A 139 14.00 -3.51 -11.37
CA PRO A 139 14.98 -2.84 -10.52
C PRO A 139 15.56 -1.58 -11.17
N LYS A 140 15.78 -1.59 -12.50
CA LYS A 140 16.23 -0.39 -13.24
C LYS A 140 15.24 0.77 -13.14
N ARG A 141 13.93 0.48 -13.22
CA ARG A 141 12.87 1.49 -13.05
C ARG A 141 12.81 1.96 -11.61
N ALA A 142 12.95 1.06 -10.63
CA ALA A 142 12.98 1.42 -9.22
C ALA A 142 14.15 2.36 -8.90
N VAL A 143 15.34 2.11 -9.47
CA VAL A 143 16.50 3.00 -9.36
C VAL A 143 16.23 4.35 -10.03
N ALA A 144 15.67 4.36 -11.25
CA ALA A 144 15.32 5.60 -11.94
C ALA A 144 14.31 6.45 -11.16
N TYR A 145 13.26 5.83 -10.62
CA TYR A 145 12.29 6.49 -9.75
C TYR A 145 12.92 6.99 -8.45
N GLY A 146 13.83 6.22 -7.84
CA GLY A 146 14.55 6.64 -6.64
C GLY A 146 15.43 7.86 -6.92
N ALA A 147 16.17 7.85 -8.03
CA ALA A 147 16.98 8.98 -8.47
C ALA A 147 16.12 10.21 -8.79
N GLY A 148 14.97 10.02 -9.46
CA GLY A 148 14.00 11.07 -9.75
C GLY A 148 13.42 11.70 -8.49
N ALA A 149 13.11 10.90 -7.46
CA ALA A 149 12.65 11.39 -6.17
C ALA A 149 13.73 12.26 -5.48
N LEU A 150 14.98 11.77 -5.42
CA LEU A 150 16.09 12.52 -4.83
C LEU A 150 16.36 13.83 -5.57
N LEU A 151 16.38 13.80 -6.91
CA LEU A 151 16.56 14.98 -7.74
C LEU A 151 15.43 15.99 -7.55
N GLY A 152 14.17 15.52 -7.47
CA GLY A 152 13.01 16.37 -7.23
C GLY A 152 13.07 17.06 -5.88
N VAL A 153 13.44 16.33 -4.81
CA VAL A 153 13.63 16.91 -3.47
C VAL A 153 14.76 17.95 -3.46
N ALA A 154 15.93 17.61 -4.01
CA ALA A 154 17.05 18.53 -4.08
C ALA A 154 16.71 19.80 -4.88
N SER A 155 16.02 19.64 -6.02
CA SER A 155 15.61 20.77 -6.85
C SER A 155 14.56 21.64 -6.16
N ALA A 156 13.59 21.03 -5.46
CA ALA A 156 12.61 21.76 -4.68
C ALA A 156 13.30 22.56 -3.55
N ALA A 157 14.25 21.95 -2.85
CA ALA A 157 15.02 22.63 -1.81
C ALA A 157 15.79 23.84 -2.37
N VAL A 158 16.45 23.70 -3.52
CA VAL A 158 17.11 24.82 -4.21
C VAL A 158 16.09 25.90 -4.61
N ALA A 159 14.95 25.51 -5.18
CA ALA A 159 13.90 26.45 -5.57
C ALA A 159 13.37 27.26 -4.38
N PHE A 160 13.16 26.65 -3.21
CA PHE A 160 12.67 27.34 -2.03
C PHE A 160 13.73 28.19 -1.30
N THR A 161 15.02 27.85 -1.43
CA THR A 161 16.10 28.54 -0.68
C THR A 161 16.83 29.59 -1.50
N GLN A 162 16.95 29.38 -2.81
CA GLN A 162 17.68 30.26 -3.73
C GLN A 162 16.76 30.91 -4.76
N GLY A 163 15.50 30.48 -4.84
CA GLY A 163 14.53 31.05 -5.77
C GLY A 163 14.16 32.49 -5.39
N PRO A 164 13.74 33.31 -6.36
CA PRO A 164 13.37 34.68 -6.10
C PRO A 164 12.07 34.76 -5.27
N ASP A 165 12.09 35.60 -4.25
CA ASP A 165 10.92 35.96 -3.42
C ASP A 165 9.94 36.92 -4.14
N THR A 166 10.08 37.08 -5.45
CA THR A 166 9.18 37.88 -6.27
C THR A 166 7.76 37.36 -6.11
N VAL A 167 6.89 38.21 -5.56
CA VAL A 167 5.47 37.91 -5.37
C VAL A 167 4.79 37.90 -6.73
N VAL A 168 4.21 36.75 -7.07
CA VAL A 168 3.39 36.56 -8.28
C VAL A 168 1.98 37.06 -8.05
N GLY A 169 1.44 36.84 -6.84
CA GLY A 169 0.15 37.35 -6.43
C GLY A 169 -0.32 36.76 -5.10
N PRO A 170 -1.32 37.37 -4.46
CA PRO A 170 -1.91 36.83 -3.25
C PRO A 170 -2.78 35.62 -3.57
N VAL A 171 -2.62 34.54 -2.80
CA VAL A 171 -3.43 33.33 -2.91
C VAL A 171 -4.07 33.04 -1.56
N PRO A 172 -5.38 32.74 -1.53
CA PRO A 172 -6.03 32.37 -0.28
C PRO A 172 -5.62 30.96 0.16
N PRO A 173 -4.96 30.78 1.33
CA PRO A 173 -4.61 29.46 1.85
C PRO A 173 -5.78 28.47 1.96
N PRO A 174 -7.02 28.90 2.26
CA PRO A 174 -8.19 28.01 2.20
C PRO A 174 -8.40 27.34 0.85
N ALA A 175 -8.00 27.96 -0.27
CA ALA A 175 -8.08 27.33 -1.58
C ALA A 175 -7.11 26.15 -1.73
N LEU A 176 -5.94 26.23 -1.09
CA LEU A 176 -4.98 25.10 -1.01
C LEU A 176 -5.53 23.96 -0.14
N ALA A 177 -6.21 24.29 0.96
CA ALA A 177 -6.87 23.28 1.77
C ALA A 177 -8.02 22.60 1.01
N ALA A 178 -8.82 23.39 0.28
CA ALA A 178 -9.91 22.89 -0.56
C ALA A 178 -9.41 22.00 -1.71
N SER A 179 -8.30 22.36 -2.36
CA SER A 179 -7.69 21.48 -3.37
C SER A 179 -7.17 20.17 -2.75
N GLY A 180 -6.67 20.22 -1.52
CA GLY A 180 -6.32 19.03 -0.74
C GLY A 180 -7.50 18.10 -0.52
N LEU A 181 -8.65 18.63 -0.09
CA LEU A 181 -9.90 17.88 0.06
C LEU A 181 -10.40 17.31 -1.27
N ALA A 182 -10.31 18.08 -2.36
CA ALA A 182 -10.71 17.62 -3.68
C ALA A 182 -9.85 16.43 -4.15
N LEU A 183 -8.53 16.48 -3.94
CA LEU A 183 -7.61 15.39 -4.27
C LEU A 183 -7.85 14.14 -3.41
N LEU A 184 -8.11 14.32 -2.11
CA LEU A 184 -8.48 13.21 -1.21
C LEU A 184 -9.81 12.58 -1.61
N GLY A 185 -10.83 13.40 -1.87
CA GLY A 185 -12.13 12.93 -2.36
C GLY A 185 -11.99 12.19 -3.70
N TRP A 186 -11.19 12.71 -4.62
CA TRP A 186 -10.88 12.03 -5.87
C TRP A 186 -10.21 10.66 -5.63
N ALA A 187 -9.21 10.59 -4.76
CA ALA A 187 -8.53 9.33 -4.45
C ALA A 187 -9.45 8.29 -3.79
N LEU A 188 -10.41 8.72 -2.96
CA LEU A 188 -11.36 7.85 -2.25
C LEU A 188 -12.53 7.41 -3.11
N PHE A 189 -13.10 8.32 -3.91
CA PHE A 189 -14.32 8.06 -4.69
C PHE A 189 -14.04 7.57 -6.11
N ARG A 190 -12.82 7.74 -6.62
CA ARG A 190 -12.45 7.17 -7.90
C ARG A 190 -12.22 5.68 -7.71
N GLN A 191 -13.28 4.92 -7.95
CA GLN A 191 -13.15 3.50 -8.23
C GLN A 191 -12.16 3.38 -9.41
N PRO A 192 -11.04 2.65 -9.25
CA PRO A 192 -10.27 2.29 -10.42
C PRO A 192 -11.26 1.67 -11.43
N PRO A 193 -11.20 2.04 -12.71
CA PRO A 193 -12.06 1.39 -13.69
C PRO A 193 -11.93 -0.10 -13.44
N GLU A 194 -13.04 -0.82 -13.22
CA GLU A 194 -13.02 -2.27 -13.10
C GLU A 194 -12.17 -2.73 -14.26
N ASN A 195 -10.93 -3.10 -13.96
CA ASN A 195 -10.04 -3.58 -14.96
C ASN A 195 -10.64 -4.95 -15.20
N ARG A 196 -11.56 -5.01 -16.18
CA ARG A 196 -12.08 -6.26 -16.70
C ARG A 196 -10.81 -6.94 -17.15
N ALA A 197 -10.26 -7.77 -16.27
CA ALA A 197 -9.14 -8.61 -16.58
C ALA A 197 -9.51 -9.19 -17.94
N PRO A 198 -8.66 -8.98 -18.97
CA PRO A 198 -8.96 -9.53 -20.29
C PRO A 198 -9.38 -10.96 -20.03
N ARG A 199 -10.62 -11.32 -20.44
CA ARG A 199 -11.17 -12.66 -20.23
C ARG A 199 -10.04 -13.62 -20.48
N ASP A 200 -9.72 -14.47 -19.50
CA ASP A 200 -8.61 -15.41 -19.58
C ASP A 200 -8.86 -16.29 -20.81
N GLU A 201 -8.42 -15.82 -21.97
CA GLU A 201 -8.38 -16.58 -23.18
C GLU A 201 -7.30 -17.62 -22.96
N PRO A 202 -7.59 -18.89 -23.29
CA PRO A 202 -6.66 -19.97 -23.05
C PRO A 202 -5.28 -19.62 -23.60
N LEU A 203 -4.26 -19.64 -22.73
CA LEU A 203 -2.91 -19.29 -23.15
C LEU A 203 -2.27 -20.52 -23.80
N PRO A 204 -1.66 -20.39 -25.00
CA PRO A 204 -0.82 -21.45 -25.54
C PRO A 204 0.25 -21.86 -24.52
N THR A 205 0.57 -23.16 -24.45
CA THR A 205 1.50 -23.73 -23.47
C THR A 205 2.82 -22.94 -23.36
N GLU A 206 3.41 -22.47 -24.46
CA GLU A 206 4.65 -21.68 -24.44
C GLU A 206 4.46 -20.27 -23.86
N ALA A 207 3.27 -19.67 -24.04
CA ALA A 207 2.93 -18.40 -23.41
C ALA A 207 2.68 -18.58 -21.91
N TRP A 208 2.01 -19.67 -21.53
CA TRP A 208 1.78 -20.07 -20.14
C TRP A 208 3.11 -20.27 -19.40
N LEU A 209 4.01 -21.07 -19.95
CA LEU A 209 5.33 -21.36 -19.35
C LEU A 209 6.25 -20.13 -19.29
N ARG A 210 6.17 -19.21 -20.26
CA ARG A 210 6.91 -17.93 -20.20
C ARG A 210 6.34 -16.97 -19.16
N ARG A 211 5.04 -17.07 -18.85
CA ARG A 211 4.34 -16.20 -17.90
C ARG A 211 4.52 -16.68 -16.46
N LEU A 212 4.55 -17.99 -16.20
CA LEU A 212 4.71 -18.58 -14.87
C LEU A 212 5.90 -18.02 -14.05
N PRO A 213 7.16 -18.05 -14.52
CA PRO A 213 8.30 -17.59 -13.72
C PRO A 213 8.23 -16.08 -13.46
N ARG A 214 7.63 -15.30 -14.37
CA ARG A 214 7.40 -13.87 -14.16
C ARG A 214 6.37 -13.62 -13.07
N LEU A 215 5.30 -14.43 -13.01
CA LEU A 215 4.31 -14.33 -11.94
C LEU A 215 4.90 -14.73 -10.59
N LEU A 216 5.66 -15.84 -10.54
CA LEU A 216 6.35 -16.26 -9.32
C LEU A 216 7.34 -15.22 -8.81
N GLU A 217 8.13 -14.61 -9.69
CA GLU A 217 9.10 -13.56 -9.33
C GLU A 217 8.40 -12.25 -8.90
N MET A 218 7.42 -11.77 -9.67
CA MET A 218 6.83 -10.45 -9.44
C MET A 218 5.77 -10.46 -8.35
N ARG A 219 4.88 -11.45 -8.36
CA ARG A 219 3.68 -11.48 -7.51
C ARG A 219 3.93 -12.12 -6.16
N TYR A 220 4.77 -13.16 -6.15
CA TYR A 220 5.03 -13.97 -4.96
C TYR A 220 6.45 -13.78 -4.40
N GLU A 221 7.23 -12.86 -5.01
CA GLU A 221 8.59 -12.51 -4.61
C GLU A 221 9.57 -13.71 -4.54
N LEU A 222 9.33 -14.78 -5.30
CA LEU A 222 10.26 -15.91 -5.35
C LEU A 222 11.59 -15.47 -5.97
N PRO A 223 12.73 -15.95 -5.46
CA PRO A 223 14.02 -15.74 -6.12
C PRO A 223 13.95 -16.24 -7.56
N ARG A 224 14.47 -15.43 -8.51
CA ARG A 224 14.44 -15.75 -9.95
C ARG A 224 14.94 -17.15 -10.30
N ALA A 225 15.97 -17.63 -9.60
CA ALA A 225 16.47 -19.00 -9.77
C ALA A 225 15.42 -20.06 -9.41
N ARG A 226 14.73 -19.89 -8.26
CA ARG A 226 13.68 -20.81 -7.82
C ARG A 226 12.44 -20.74 -8.71
N ALA A 227 12.04 -19.52 -9.12
CA ALA A 227 10.95 -19.34 -10.07
C ALA A 227 11.23 -20.03 -11.43
N ALA A 228 12.49 -19.99 -11.90
CA ALA A 228 12.90 -20.68 -13.11
C ALA A 228 12.90 -22.21 -12.93
N GLU A 229 13.37 -22.71 -11.79
CA GLU A 229 13.35 -24.14 -11.45
C GLU A 229 11.92 -24.70 -11.43
N LEU A 230 10.99 -24.03 -10.74
CA LEU A 230 9.58 -24.43 -10.70
C LEU A 230 8.91 -24.40 -12.09
N ALA A 231 9.29 -23.45 -12.94
CA ALA A 231 8.80 -23.40 -14.31
C ALA A 231 9.37 -24.52 -15.19
N GLU A 232 10.62 -24.93 -14.95
CA GLU A 232 11.24 -26.08 -15.62
C GLU A 232 10.59 -27.40 -15.18
N GLU A 233 10.30 -27.57 -13.89
CA GLU A 233 9.55 -28.72 -13.35
C GLU A 233 8.16 -28.83 -14.00
N ALA A 234 7.41 -27.72 -14.07
CA ALA A 234 6.12 -27.69 -14.76
C ALA A 234 6.26 -28.03 -16.26
N SER A 235 7.30 -27.52 -16.93
CA SER A 235 7.58 -27.85 -18.34
C SER A 235 7.89 -29.33 -18.54
N ARG A 236 8.60 -29.97 -17.59
CA ARG A 236 8.94 -31.40 -17.63
C ARG A 236 7.68 -32.26 -17.48
N HIS A 237 6.82 -31.90 -16.52
CA HIS A 237 5.53 -32.57 -16.30
C HIS A 237 4.62 -32.47 -17.53
N LEU A 238 4.57 -31.33 -18.22
CA LEU A 238 3.79 -31.19 -19.46
C LEU A 238 4.35 -32.03 -20.62
N ALA A 239 5.68 -32.15 -20.71
CA ALA A 239 6.30 -33.02 -21.71
C ALA A 239 5.97 -34.51 -21.49
N GLU A 240 5.81 -34.92 -20.23
CA GLU A 240 5.46 -36.29 -19.85
C GLU A 240 3.96 -36.60 -20.01
N SER A 241 3.09 -35.69 -19.57
CA SER A 241 1.62 -35.83 -19.64
C SER A 241 1.04 -35.62 -21.05
N ARG A 242 1.71 -34.82 -21.89
CA ARG A 242 1.26 -34.42 -23.24
C ARG A 242 -0.09 -33.71 -23.26
N THR A 243 -0.47 -33.07 -22.16
CA THR A 243 -1.68 -32.25 -22.02
C THR A 243 -1.35 -30.76 -22.23
N GLU A 244 -2.37 -29.95 -22.50
CA GLU A 244 -2.19 -28.50 -22.54
C GLU A 244 -1.99 -27.95 -21.13
N ALA A 245 -1.15 -26.91 -20.98
CA ALA A 245 -0.78 -26.38 -19.66
C ALA A 245 -1.98 -25.94 -18.83
N GLU A 246 -2.97 -25.34 -19.48
CA GLU A 246 -4.17 -24.85 -18.81
C GLU A 246 -5.17 -25.96 -18.47
N GLU A 247 -5.19 -27.05 -19.23
CA GLU A 247 -5.99 -28.23 -18.91
C GLU A 247 -5.41 -28.99 -17.71
N GLU A 248 -4.08 -29.14 -17.67
CA GLU A 248 -3.38 -29.87 -16.60
C GLU A 248 -3.34 -29.09 -15.28
N PHE A 249 -2.96 -27.80 -15.34
CA PHE A 249 -2.66 -27.01 -14.16
C PHE A 249 -3.71 -25.94 -13.85
N GLY A 250 -4.60 -25.65 -14.80
CA GLY A 250 -5.48 -24.50 -14.76
C GLY A 250 -4.81 -23.19 -15.18
N PRO A 251 -5.48 -22.05 -14.95
CA PRO A 251 -4.93 -20.73 -15.26
C PRO A 251 -3.58 -20.50 -14.58
N VAL A 252 -2.63 -19.92 -15.30
CA VAL A 252 -1.24 -19.75 -14.83
C VAL A 252 -1.13 -18.98 -13.51
N ALA A 253 -2.03 -18.02 -13.26
CA ALA A 253 -2.05 -17.24 -12.02
C ALA A 253 -2.42 -18.10 -10.81
N VAL A 254 -3.43 -18.96 -10.98
CA VAL A 254 -3.91 -19.89 -9.96
C VAL A 254 -2.84 -20.93 -9.64
N TYR A 255 -2.20 -21.50 -10.66
CA TYR A 255 -1.11 -22.45 -10.44
C TYR A 255 0.10 -21.81 -9.76
N ALA A 256 0.48 -20.60 -10.16
CA ALA A 256 1.55 -19.85 -9.51
C ALA A 256 1.23 -19.57 -8.02
N SER A 257 -0.03 -19.27 -7.70
CA SER A 257 -0.51 -19.12 -6.31
C SER A 257 -0.33 -20.40 -5.50
N ARG A 258 -0.72 -21.54 -6.08
CA ARG A 258 -0.57 -22.86 -5.44
C ARG A 258 0.90 -23.21 -5.19
N LEU A 259 1.78 -22.97 -6.17
CA LEU A 259 3.22 -23.16 -6.00
C LEU A 259 3.80 -22.25 -4.91
N ALA A 260 3.43 -20.97 -4.91
CA ALA A 260 3.90 -20.01 -3.93
C ALA A 260 3.45 -20.34 -2.50
N LYS A 261 2.24 -20.89 -2.30
CA LYS A 261 1.77 -21.36 -0.98
C LYS A 261 2.61 -22.52 -0.44
N GLY A 262 3.12 -23.39 -1.32
CA GLY A 262 3.97 -24.52 -0.94
C GLY A 262 5.41 -24.12 -0.59
N GLU A 263 5.86 -22.96 -1.10
CA GLU A 263 7.15 -22.38 -0.76
C GLU A 263 7.02 -21.51 0.48
N THR A 264 7.66 -21.86 1.60
CA THR A 264 7.71 -20.97 2.75
C THR A 264 8.42 -19.68 2.34
N PRO A 265 7.76 -18.50 2.35
CA PRO A 265 8.44 -17.27 1.99
C PRO A 265 9.55 -17.03 3.02
N GLN A 266 10.81 -17.11 2.59
CA GLN A 266 11.90 -16.56 3.38
C GLN A 266 11.77 -15.04 3.32
N GLU A 267 10.95 -14.47 4.21
CA GLU A 267 10.96 -13.04 4.47
C GLU A 267 12.41 -12.64 4.75
N ARG A 268 13.04 -11.98 3.78
CA ARG A 268 14.35 -11.37 3.98
C ARG A 268 14.17 -10.36 5.09
N TRP A 269 14.87 -10.56 6.21
CA TRP A 269 14.65 -9.79 7.44
C TRP A 269 14.71 -8.26 7.24
N TRP A 270 15.46 -7.77 6.25
CA TRP A 270 15.57 -6.35 5.89
C TRP A 270 14.40 -5.81 5.04
N GLN A 271 13.56 -6.67 4.45
CA GLN A 271 12.33 -6.28 3.75
C GLN A 271 11.12 -6.19 4.68
N ARG A 272 11.28 -6.57 5.96
CA ARG A 272 10.22 -6.43 6.96
C ARG A 272 9.74 -5.00 6.99
N GLU A 273 8.45 -4.83 6.74
CA GLU A 273 7.78 -3.53 6.64
C GLU A 273 8.02 -2.69 7.91
N ASP A 274 8.08 -3.35 9.08
CA ASP A 274 8.41 -2.74 10.36
C ASP A 274 9.81 -2.12 10.41
N LEU A 275 10.80 -2.81 9.84
CA LEU A 275 12.19 -2.33 9.84
C LEU A 275 12.33 -1.12 8.91
N ARG A 276 11.56 -1.11 7.82
CA ARG A 276 11.49 -0.02 6.85
C ARG A 276 10.78 1.20 7.42
N MET A 277 9.61 0.99 8.04
CA MET A 277 8.85 2.04 8.72
C MET A 277 9.61 2.59 9.93
N GLY A 278 10.25 1.72 10.71
CA GLY A 278 11.09 2.11 11.84
C GLY A 278 12.30 2.94 11.42
N ALA A 279 13.02 2.51 10.38
CA ALA A 279 14.15 3.27 9.84
C ALA A 279 13.72 4.61 9.25
N GLY A 280 12.61 4.66 8.49
CA GLY A 280 12.06 5.91 7.96
C GLY A 280 11.67 6.88 9.08
N THR A 281 10.94 6.39 10.08
CA THR A 281 10.52 7.20 11.23
C THR A 281 11.71 7.67 12.07
N ALA A 282 12.71 6.82 12.28
CA ALA A 282 13.93 7.18 12.99
C ALA A 282 14.73 8.25 12.23
N MET A 283 14.82 8.15 10.90
CA MET A 283 15.52 9.12 10.07
C MET A 283 14.83 10.49 10.06
N VAL A 284 13.50 10.53 9.94
CA VAL A 284 12.73 11.78 10.00
C VAL A 284 12.76 12.38 11.42
N SER A 285 12.68 11.54 12.45
CA SER A 285 12.82 11.98 13.85
C SER A 285 14.21 12.55 14.16
N LEU A 286 15.28 11.91 13.67
CA LEU A 286 16.66 12.39 13.83
C LEU A 286 16.87 13.70 13.08
N TYR A 287 16.32 13.82 11.87
CA TYR A 287 16.33 15.07 11.11
C TYR A 287 15.59 16.18 11.85
N LEU A 288 14.41 15.91 12.43
CA LEU A 288 13.68 16.86 13.27
C LEU A 288 14.50 17.34 14.49
N LEU A 289 15.19 16.40 15.16
CA LEU A 289 15.99 16.67 16.35
C LEU A 289 17.20 17.55 16.06
N ASP A 290 17.88 17.30 14.93
CA ASP A 290 18.98 18.14 14.44
C ASP A 290 18.47 19.55 14.11
N GLN A 291 17.31 19.64 13.48
CA GLN A 291 16.73 20.90 13.02
C GLN A 291 16.09 21.75 14.14
N LEU A 292 15.68 21.14 15.25
CA LEU A 292 15.20 21.85 16.45
C LEU A 292 16.29 22.71 17.12
N HIS A 293 17.56 22.50 16.79
CA HIS A 293 18.68 23.29 17.32
C HIS A 293 19.03 24.51 16.45
N GLY A 294 18.36 24.73 15.32
CA GLY A 294 18.58 25.88 14.43
C GLY A 294 17.43 26.90 14.41
N ASP A 295 17.71 28.14 13.99
CA ASP A 295 16.74 29.21 13.70
C ASP A 295 15.93 28.90 12.42
N MET A 296 15.18 27.81 12.45
CA MET A 296 14.51 27.27 11.28
C MET A 296 13.10 27.84 11.10
N SER A 297 12.71 27.92 9.83
CA SER A 297 11.39 28.40 9.45
C SER A 297 10.30 27.47 10.01
N PRO A 298 9.29 27.99 10.74
CA PRO A 298 8.33 27.19 11.49
C PRO A 298 7.49 26.22 10.63
N TRP A 299 7.43 26.41 9.31
CA TRP A 299 6.72 25.49 8.41
C TRP A 299 7.49 24.19 8.14
N LEU A 300 8.83 24.21 8.16
CA LEU A 300 9.64 22.99 8.02
C LEU A 300 9.48 22.09 9.26
N ILE A 301 9.36 22.71 10.44
CA ILE A 301 9.05 22.02 11.69
C ILE A 301 7.66 21.39 11.62
N ALA A 302 6.65 22.10 11.12
CA ALA A 302 5.30 21.57 10.96
C ALA A 302 5.23 20.40 9.95
N LEU A 303 5.88 20.52 8.79
CA LEU A 303 5.92 19.48 7.76
C LEU A 303 6.63 18.22 8.26
N ALA A 304 7.75 18.40 8.95
CA ALA A 304 8.52 17.31 9.51
C ALA A 304 7.78 16.66 10.69
N ALA A 305 7.11 17.42 11.55
CA ALA A 305 6.28 16.88 12.63
C ALA A 305 5.12 16.04 12.10
N VAL A 306 4.45 16.46 11.02
CA VAL A 306 3.34 15.72 10.41
C VAL A 306 3.82 14.43 9.75
N THR A 307 4.93 14.48 9.02
CA THR A 307 5.52 13.28 8.41
C THR A 307 6.01 12.28 9.46
N THR A 308 6.58 12.75 10.58
CA THR A 308 6.92 11.89 11.72
C THR A 308 5.69 11.33 12.41
N ALA A 309 4.64 12.12 12.64
CA ALA A 309 3.43 11.66 13.28
C ALA A 309 2.73 10.55 12.46
N LEU A 310 2.66 10.70 11.14
CA LEU A 310 2.14 9.66 10.25
C LEU A 310 3.02 8.39 10.29
N GLY A 311 4.34 8.54 10.24
CA GLY A 311 5.27 7.41 10.33
C GLY A 311 5.18 6.64 11.66
N VAL A 312 5.05 7.36 12.77
CA VAL A 312 4.86 6.77 14.11
C VAL A 312 3.51 6.06 14.20
N TYR A 313 2.44 6.64 13.65
CA TYR A 313 1.11 6.04 13.68
C TYR A 313 1.07 4.72 12.90
N SER A 314 1.61 4.70 11.68
CA SER A 314 1.67 3.49 10.86
C SER A 314 2.55 2.41 11.50
N PHE A 315 3.69 2.79 12.09
CA PHE A 315 4.58 1.87 12.81
C PHE A 315 3.93 1.29 14.08
N ALA A 316 3.22 2.11 14.85
CA ALA A 316 2.51 1.66 16.05
C ALA A 316 1.34 0.71 15.71
N GLY A 317 0.67 0.93 14.57
CA GLY A 317 -0.32 0.01 14.04
C GLY A 317 0.28 -1.37 13.75
N ALA A 318 1.38 -1.41 13.01
CA ALA A 318 2.07 -2.65 12.67
C ALA A 318 2.57 -3.43 13.91
N LEU A 319 3.12 -2.73 14.92
CA LEU A 319 3.58 -3.36 16.17
C LEU A 319 2.44 -3.94 17.01
N ARG A 320 1.26 -3.32 17.03
CA ARG A 320 0.10 -3.83 17.77
C ARG A 320 -0.41 -5.14 17.17
N VAL A 321 -0.48 -5.23 15.84
CA VAL A 321 -0.87 -6.46 15.12
C VAL A 321 0.07 -7.61 15.49
N ARG A 322 1.39 -7.35 15.54
CA ARG A 322 2.38 -8.36 15.94
C ARG A 322 2.32 -8.80 17.39
N HIS A 323 2.07 -7.88 18.31
CA HIS A 323 1.95 -8.25 19.72
C HIS A 323 0.67 -9.03 20.00
N ALA A 324 -0.39 -8.82 19.24
CA ALA A 324 -1.58 -9.66 19.27
C ALA A 324 -1.26 -11.09 18.78
N ALA A 325 -0.55 -11.21 17.65
CA ALA A 325 -0.18 -12.51 17.05
C ALA A 325 0.76 -13.39 17.90
N LYS A 326 1.53 -12.82 18.85
CA LYS A 326 2.42 -13.58 19.75
C LYS A 326 1.78 -14.01 21.08
N ARG A 327 0.56 -13.54 21.36
CA ARG A 327 -0.14 -13.83 22.63
C ARG A 327 -1.33 -14.78 22.45
N GLY A 328 -1.74 -15.05 21.20
CA GLY A 328 -2.57 -16.20 20.85
C GLY A 328 -1.68 -17.40 20.59
#